data_AF-A0A2V8MVE7-F1
#
_entry.id   AF-A0A2V8MVE7-F1
#
_cell.length_a   1.000
_cell.length_b   1.000
_cell.length_c   1.000
_cell.angle_alpha   90.00
_cell.angle_beta   90.00
_cell.angle_gamma   90.00
#
_symmetry.space_group_name_H-M   'P 1'
#
loop_
_entity.id
_entity.type
_entity.pdbx_description
1 polymer ?
#
loop_
_entity_poly.entity_id
_entity_poly.type
_entity_poly.pdbx_seq_one_letter_code
_entity_poly.pdbx_strand_id
1 'polypeptide(L)' 'PDFTLRSHLDSEVKLSDFRGKKNVVLAFYPLAFTPV' A
#
# COMPACT_ATOMS: atom_id res chain seq x y z
N PRO A 1 -1.90 -5.55 -11.67
CA PRO A 1 -1.96 -6.50 -10.54
C PRO A 1 -3.02 -6.08 -9.51
N ASP A 2 -3.89 -7.00 -9.09
CA ASP A 2 -4.80 -6.79 -7.98
C ASP A 2 -4.25 -7.55 -6.78
N PHE A 3 -3.74 -6.83 -5.79
CA PHE A 3 -3.13 -7.42 -4.60
C PHE A 3 -3.77 -6.82 -3.34
N THR A 4 -3.74 -7.64 -2.29
CA THR A 4 -4.15 -7.27 -0.95
C THR A 4 -2.91 -7.24 -0.07
N LEU A 5 -2.69 -6.14 0.64
CA LEU A 5 -1.59 -5.98 1.60
C LEU A 5 -2.15 -5.80 3.00
N ARG A 6 -1.48 -6.41 3.98
CA ARG A 6 -1.74 -6.10 5.38
C ARG A 6 -1.14 -4.73 5.72
N SER A 7 -1.95 -3.88 6.32
CA SER A 7 -1.56 -2.60 6.87
C SER A 7 -0.99 -2.76 8.27
N HIS A 8 -0.21 -1.77 8.72
CA HIS A 8 0.23 -1.64 10.11
C HIS A 8 -0.93 -1.34 11.08
N LEU A 9 -2.13 -1.06 10.57
CA LEU A 9 -3.35 -0.82 11.33
C LEU A 9 -4.22 -2.08 11.51
N ASP A 10 -3.63 -3.28 11.35
CA ASP A 10 -4.34 -4.56 11.40
C ASP A 10 -5.55 -4.65 10.47
N SER A 11 -5.46 -3.95 9.33
CA SER A 11 -6.46 -4.00 8.27
C SER A 11 -5.84 -4.52 6.97
N GLU A 12 -6.67 -5.10 6.12
CA GLU A 12 -6.28 -5.45 4.76
C GLU A 12 -6.64 -4.31 3.81
N VAL A 13 -5.70 -3.98 2.91
CA VAL A 13 -5.88 -2.95 1.90
C VAL A 13 -5.78 -3.61 0.53
N LYS A 14 -6.85 -3.52 -0.25
CA LYS A 14 -6.90 -4.05 -1.61
C LYS A 14 -6.77 -2.95 -2.65
N LEU A 15 -5.88 -3.14 -3.62
CA LEU A 15 -5.62 -2.10 -4.63
C LEU A 15 -6.87 -1.82 -5.50
N SER A 16 -7.69 -2.83 -5.77
CA SER A 16 -8.93 -2.66 -6.54
C SER A 16 -9.91 -1.66 -5.93
N ASP A 17 -9.88 -1.46 -4.61
CA ASP A 17 -10.89 -0.65 -3.91
C ASP A 17 -10.79 0.85 -4.27
N PHE A 18 -9.62 1.27 -4.75
CA PHE A 18 -9.33 2.63 -5.19
C PHE A 18 -9.51 2.86 -6.70
N ARG A 19 -9.71 1.79 -7.49
CA ARG A 19 -9.83 1.87 -8.96
C ARG A 19 -11.01 2.77 -9.34
N GLY A 20 -10.75 3.80 -10.15
CA GLY A 20 -11.76 4.75 -10.62
C GLY A 20 -12.28 5.74 -9.57
N LYS A 21 -11.79 5.67 -8.33
CA LYS A 21 -12.20 6.56 -7.23
C LYS A 21 -11.12 7.57 -6.87
N LYS A 22 -9.84 7.15 -6.89
CA LYS A 22 -8.69 7.99 -6.51
C LYS A 22 -7.46 7.65 -7.35
N ASN A 23 -6.60 8.64 -7.57
CA ASN A 23 -5.25 8.39 -8.07
C ASN A 23 -4.41 7.73 -6.98
N VAL A 24 -3.64 6.70 -7.33
CA VAL A 24 -2.87 5.88 -6.38
C VAL A 24 -1.40 5.90 -6.77
N VAL A 25 -0.52 6.10 -5.78
CA VAL A 25 0.94 5.97 -5.92
C VAL A 25 1.40 4.80 -5.06
N LEU A 26 2.26 3.95 -5.63
CA LEU A 26 2.86 2.81 -4.93
C LEU A 26 4.35 3.05 -4.76
N ALA A 27 4.83 2.99 -3.52
CA ALA A 27 6.23 3.15 -3.18
C ALA A 27 6.71 1.95 -2.35
N PHE A 28 7.92 1.49 -2.63
CA PHE A 28 8.58 0.41 -1.90
C PHE A 28 9.88 0.93 -1.33
N TYR A 29 10.18 0.59 -0.09
CA TYR A 29 11.45 0.90 0.55
C TYR A 29 11.97 -0.34 1.29
N PRO A 30 13.30 -0.55 1.38
CA PRO A 30 13.85 -1.82 1.86
C PRO A 30 13.58 -2.11 3.33
N LEU A 31 13.64 -1.07 4.18
CA LEU A 31 13.46 -1.20 5.63
C LEU A 31 12.96 0.12 6.23
N ALA A 32 11.99 0.03 7.14
CA ALA A 32 11.50 1.17 7.90
C ALA A 32 12.56 1.64 8.90
N PHE A 33 12.55 2.95 9.23
CA PHE A 33 13.42 3.53 10.28
C PHE A 33 14.93 3.38 10.05
N THR A 34 15.39 3.42 8.80
CA THR A 34 16.82 3.50 8.46
C THR A 34 17.24 4.97 8.28
N PRO A 35 18.44 5.39 8.75
CA PRO A 35 18.97 6.71 8.42
C PRO A 35 19.19 6.82 6.91
N VAL A 36 18.92 8.01 6.35
CA VAL A 36 19.21 8.35 4.95
C VAL A 36 20.66 8.76 4.76
#